data_AF-A0A8H7SQH4-F1
#
_entry.id   AF-A0A8H7SQH4-F1
#
_cell.length_a   1.000
_cell.length_b   1.000
_cell.length_c   1.000
_cell.angle_alpha   90.00
_cell.angle_beta   90.00
_cell.angle_gamma   90.00
#
_symmetry.space_group_name_H-M   'P 1'
#
loop_
_entity.id
_entity.type
_entity.pdbx_description
1 polymer ?
#
loop_
_entity_poly.entity_id
_entity_poly.type
_entity_poly.pdbx_seq_one_letter_code
_entity_poly.pdbx_strand_id
1 'polypeptide(L)' 'MSQSNPASVIRFLHVIENLKRTKRTGWLDNGIKGAESIADHMHRMGIMAMLVNDPSINRERYTLLLLVFYFCH' A
#
# COMPACT_ATOMS: atom_id res chain seq x y z
N MET A 1 2.41 -3.92 27.60
CA MET A 1 1.83 -3.44 26.33
C MET A 1 2.32 -2.02 26.11
N SER A 2 3.04 -1.74 25.02
CA SER A 2 3.56 -0.40 24.72
C SER A 2 2.37 0.55 24.52
N GLN A 3 2.28 1.61 25.33
CA GLN A 3 1.28 2.66 25.17
C GLN A 3 1.56 3.41 23.85
N SER A 4 0.71 3.21 22.84
CA SER A 4 0.79 3.95 21.59
C SER A 4 0.39 5.41 21.86
N ASN A 5 1.35 6.33 21.79
CA ASN A 5 1.07 7.76 21.88
C ASN A 5 0.07 8.16 20.77
N PRO A 6 -1.11 8.73 21.09
CA PRO A 6 -2.09 9.10 20.08
C PRO A 6 -1.51 10.00 18.98
N ALA A 7 -0.54 10.85 19.33
CA ALA A 7 0.15 11.71 18.37
C ALA A 7 0.98 10.91 17.34
N SER A 8 1.63 9.82 17.74
CA SER A 8 2.41 9.00 16.80
C SER A 8 1.51 8.19 15.87
N VAL A 9 0.36 7.71 16.36
CA VAL A 9 -0.66 7.04 15.54
C VAL A 9 -1.25 8.01 14.52
N ILE A 10 -1.61 9.23 14.93
CA ILE A 10 -2.12 10.27 14.02
C ILE A 10 -1.07 10.61 12.96
N ARG A 11 0.21 10.72 13.33
CA ARG A 11 1.30 10.97 12.36
C ARG A 11 1.43 9.83 11.35
N PHE A 12 1.30 8.58 11.79
CA PHE A 12 1.28 7.42 10.90
C PHE A 12 0.08 7.43 9.94
N LEU A 13 -1.11 7.81 10.42
CA LEU A 13 -2.30 7.95 9.57
C LEU A 13 -2.13 9.06 8.51
N HIS A 14 -1.46 10.17 8.82
CA HIS A 14 -1.10 11.19 7.83
C HIS A 14 -0.13 10.65 6.75
N VAL A 15 0.81 9.79 7.13
CA VAL A 15 1.69 9.12 6.15
C VAL A 15 0.88 8.22 5.21
N ILE A 16 -0.10 7.49 5.75
CA ILE A 16 -1.02 6.68 4.93
C ILE A 16 -1.87 7.57 4.01
N GLU A 17 -2.34 8.73 4.48
CA GLU A 17 -3.09 9.67 3.64
C GLU A 17 -2.24 10.14 2.45
N ASN A 18 -0.96 10.43 2.68
CA ASN A 18 -0.06 10.83 1.60
C ASN A 18 0.07 9.77 0.51
N LEU A 19 0.03 8.47 0.84
CA LEU A 19 0.06 7.38 -0.17
C LEU A 19 -1.13 7.41 -1.14
N LYS A 20 -2.28 7.98 -0.74
CA LYS A 20 -3.45 8.18 -1.63
C LYS A 20 -3.25 9.35 -2.59
N ARG A 21 -2.42 10.33 -2.21
CA ARG A 21 -2.12 11.53 -3.02
C ARG A 21 -0.91 11.30 -3.91
N THR A 22 0.02 10.44 -3.52
CA THR A 22 1.21 10.10 -4.30
C THR A 22 0.82 9.26 -5.51
N LYS A 23 1.01 9.86 -6.69
CA LYS A 23 0.86 9.21 -7.98
C LYS A 23 2.10 8.38 -8.28
N ARG A 24 1.92 7.19 -8.86
CA ARG A 24 3.04 6.34 -9.25
C ARG A 24 3.87 7.03 -10.33
N THR A 25 5.15 7.26 -10.04
CA THR A 25 6.12 7.98 -10.89
C THR A 25 6.22 7.39 -12.29
N GLY A 26 6.20 6.06 -12.42
CA GLY A 26 6.24 5.40 -13.72
C GLY A 26 5.12 5.82 -14.70
N TRP A 27 3.93 6.18 -14.21
CA TRP A 27 2.86 6.69 -15.09
C TRP A 27 3.01 8.18 -15.42
N LEU A 28 3.56 8.97 -14.49
CA LEU A 28 3.91 10.38 -14.70
C LEU A 28 5.03 10.52 -15.74
N ASP A 29 6.06 9.67 -15.66
CA ASP A 29 7.20 9.65 -16.59
C ASP A 29 6.76 9.25 -18.01
N ASN A 30 5.68 8.48 -18.12
CA ASN A 30 5.04 8.12 -19.39
C ASN A 30 3.94 9.11 -19.84
N GLY A 31 3.79 10.25 -19.15
CA GLY A 31 2.87 11.32 -19.56
C GLY A 31 1.38 11.01 -19.38
N ILE A 32 1.01 10.00 -18.60
CA ILE A 32 -0.39 9.60 -18.41
C ILE A 32 -1.08 10.53 -17.39
N LYS A 33 -2.04 11.31 -17.88
CA LYS A 33 -2.90 12.17 -17.06
C LYS A 33 -3.89 11.32 -16.28
N GLY A 34 -3.88 11.42 -14.94
CA GLY A 34 -4.78 10.65 -14.08
C GLY A 34 -4.21 9.31 -13.60
N ALA A 35 -2.88 9.19 -13.50
CA ALA A 35 -2.20 8.01 -12.96
C ALA A 35 -2.85 7.43 -11.68
N GLU A 36 -2.79 6.11 -11.51
CA GLU A 36 -3.19 5.46 -10.25
C GLU A 36 -2.33 5.98 -9.08
N SER A 37 -2.94 6.13 -7.90
CA SER A 37 -2.16 6.39 -6.69
C SER A 37 -1.46 5.11 -6.22
N ILE A 38 -0.43 5.26 -5.39
CA ILE A 38 0.23 4.11 -4.75
C ILE A 38 -0.80 3.32 -3.92
N ALA A 39 -1.70 4.00 -3.20
CA ALA A 39 -2.76 3.36 -2.42
C ALA A 39 -3.74 2.55 -3.30
N ASP A 40 -4.14 3.06 -4.47
CA ASP A 40 -5.02 2.33 -5.41
C ASP A 40 -4.34 1.04 -5.89
N HIS A 41 -3.05 1.13 -6.20
CA HIS A 41 -2.26 -0.02 -6.64
C HIS A 41 -2.12 -1.07 -5.54
N MET A 42 -1.79 -0.65 -4.31
CA MET A 42 -1.73 -1.52 -3.13
C MET A 42 -3.08 -2.20 -2.85
N HIS A 43 -4.18 -1.48 -2.99
CA HIS A 43 -5.52 -2.03 -2.80
C HIS A 43 -5.81 -3.15 -3.80
N ARG A 44 -5.50 -2.94 -5.09
CA ARG A 44 -5.67 -3.94 -6.14
C ARG A 44 -4.80 -5.18 -5.89
N MET A 45 -3.54 -4.99 -5.49
CA MET A 45 -2.63 -6.08 -5.15
C MET A 45 -3.12 -6.88 -3.93
N GLY A 46 -3.69 -6.21 -2.92
CA GLY A 46 -4.31 -6.87 -1.78
C GLY A 46 -5.51 -7.73 -2.17
N ILE A 47 -6.42 -7.22 -3.01
CA ILE A 47 -7.54 -8.01 -3.53
C ILE A 47 -7.04 -9.21 -4.35
N MET A 48 -6.06 -9.00 -5.23
CA MET A 48 -5.47 -10.08 -6.03
C MET A 48 -4.88 -11.17 -5.12
N ALA A 49 -4.16 -10.81 -4.06
CA ALA A 49 -3.61 -11.76 -3.10
C ALA A 49 -4.70 -12.56 -2.33
N MET A 50 -5.86 -11.95 -2.05
CA MET A 50 -6.99 -12.63 -1.44
C MET A 50 -7.69 -13.61 -2.41
N LEU A 51 -7.72 -13.28 -3.70
CA LEU A 51 -8.35 -14.09 -4.75
C LEU A 51 -7.46 -15.23 -5.25
N VAL A 52 -6.15 -15.19 -5.01
CA VAL A 52 -5.23 -16.29 -5.34
C VAL A 52 -5.58 -17.52 -4.48
N ASN A 53 -6.00 -18.58 -5.15
CA ASN A 53 -6.43 -19.83 -4.52
C ASN A 53 -5.37 -20.92 -4.72
N ASP A 54 -4.14 -20.63 -4.29
CA ASP A 54 -3.01 -21.56 -4.32
C ASP A 54 -2.73 -22.05 -2.89
N PRO A 55 -2.76 -23.38 -2.63
CA PRO A 55 -2.49 -23.94 -1.31
C PRO A 55 -1.02 -23.83 -0.86
N SER A 56 -0.08 -23.53 -1.78
CA SER A 56 1.34 -23.31 -1.46
C SER A 56 1.64 -21.88 -0.98
N ILE A 57 0.70 -20.94 -1.18
CA ILE A 57 0.90 -19.52 -0.92
C ILE A 57 0.22 -19.11 0.39
N ASN A 58 1.00 -18.53 1.31
CA ASN A 58 0.47 -17.95 2.53
C ASN A 58 -0.08 -16.53 2.26
N ARG A 59 -1.41 -16.44 2.05
CA ARG A 59 -2.13 -15.23 1.65
C ARG A 59 -1.89 -14.04 2.59
N GLU A 60 -1.84 -14.29 3.90
CA GLU A 60 -1.63 -13.24 4.90
C GLU A 60 -0.24 -12.62 4.77
N ARG A 61 0.79 -13.47 4.62
CA ARG A 61 2.17 -13.02 4.46
C ARG A 61 2.37 -12.22 3.16
N TYR A 62 1.77 -12.66 2.06
CA TYR A 62 1.86 -11.95 0.79
C TYR A 62 1.12 -10.61 0.83
N THR A 63 -0.06 -10.56 1.44
CA THR A 63 -0.82 -9.30 1.60
C THR A 63 -0.05 -8.30 2.45
N LEU A 64 0.57 -8.74 3.55
CA LEU A 64 1.42 -7.91 4.40
C LEU A 64 2.69 -7.44 3.69
N LEU A 65 3.35 -8.33 2.94
CA LEU A 65 4.55 -7.99 2.17
C LEU A 65 4.25 -6.89 1.13
N LEU A 66 3.13 -7.01 0.41
CA LEU A 66 2.68 -6.02 -0.58
C LEU A 66 2.37 -4.66 0.06
N LEU A 67 1.81 -4.66 1.26
CA LEU A 67 1.53 -3.44 2.03
C LEU A 67 2.82 -2.75 2.51
N VAL A 68 3.82 -3.52 2.93
CA VAL A 68 5.09 -2.99 3.46
C VAL A 68 6.06 -2.57 2.34
N PHE A 69 6.07 -3.26 1.21
CA PHE A 69 7.02 -3.02 0.11
C PHE A 69 6.98 -1.56 -0.39
N TYR A 70 5.80 -0.95 -0.42
CA TYR A 70 5.62 0.44 -0.85
C TYR A 70 5.98 1.49 0.21
N PHE A 71 6.23 1.09 1.45
CA PHE A 71 6.66 2.00 2.52
C PHE A 71 8.18 2.26 2.50
N CYS A 72 8.93 1.51 1.69
CA CYS A 72 10.39 1.54 1.62
C CYS A 72 10.96 2.34 0.43
N HIS A 73 10.11 2.96 -0.38
CA HIS A 73 10.50 3.68 -1.60
C HIS A 73 9.86 5.08 -1.64
#